data_AF-A0A350F0J8-F1
#
_entry.id   AF-A0A350F0J8-F1
#
_cell.length_a   1.000
_cell.length_b   1.000
_cell.length_c   1.000
_cell.angle_alpha   90.00
_cell.angle_beta   90.00
_cell.angle_gamma   90.00
#
_symmetry.space_group_name_H-M   'P 1'
#
loop_
_entity.id
_entity.type
_entity.pdbx_description
1 polymer ?
#
loop_
_entity_poly.entity_id
_entity_poly.type
_entity_poly.pdbx_seq_one_letter_code
_entity_poly.pdbx_strand_id
1 'polypeptide(L)'
;MLLLGAMALLASHGKELAAREAAHEPNKHMNGNQEARVAGYLHGDGKYNVLPVPAPLLGELAAATLTRELSGLVEPTVVVRAARLAQLHDLAKTADAFERVLRLGESTALEVRRSTAAIGALTWLGNEPQRSAARQRYLELLRRSDVEVIRDALLDAAYSLGTPEDADGLQRALSGAAASLKRKIAELKTPEQEAQIANLEIRLDRIEEYIGREVKGLERANRLREEILRQEDNARQLGNMVALYLEVHPQGTRRLADWAALRLVRASDRSKAAALFIEAAQAHDRTEPSRQKELDLVKARALRAAVFLGAPVETDIHVWLGTAPDDGTDLLALRPDWHYPPPHAH
;
A
#
# COMPACT_ATOMS: atom_id res chain seq x y z
N MET A 1 -37.42 6.22 50.08
CA MET A 1 -36.81 5.06 49.38
C MET A 1 -36.39 5.33 47.94
N LEU A 2 -36.89 6.38 47.25
CA LEU A 2 -36.51 6.68 45.85
C LEU A 2 -35.14 7.36 45.66
N LEU A 3 -34.57 7.99 46.71
CA LEU A 3 -33.28 8.68 46.63
C LEU A 3 -32.04 7.76 46.77
N LEU A 4 -32.20 6.56 47.34
CA LEU A 4 -31.10 5.60 47.50
C LEU A 4 -30.83 4.79 46.22
N GLY A 5 -31.84 4.60 45.36
CA GLY A 5 -31.69 3.88 44.08
C GLY A 5 -30.92 4.69 43.02
N ALA A 6 -31.09 6.01 42.99
CA ALA A 6 -30.43 6.89 42.02
C ALA A 6 -28.91 7.02 42.27
N MET A 7 -28.46 7.00 43.53
CA MET A 7 -27.03 7.03 43.85
C MET A 7 -26.32 5.70 43.57
N ALA A 8 -27.03 4.56 43.67
CA ALA A 8 -26.48 3.26 43.28
C ALA A 8 -26.28 3.14 41.76
N LEU A 9 -27.19 3.72 40.95
CA LEU A 9 -27.05 3.73 39.49
C LEU A 9 -25.90 4.64 39.02
N LEU A 10 -25.71 5.81 39.62
CA LEU A 10 -24.60 6.71 39.30
C LEU A 10 -23.23 6.13 39.70
N ALA A 11 -23.17 5.39 40.81
CA ALA A 11 -21.96 4.69 41.23
C ALA A 11 -21.63 3.47 40.34
N SER A 12 -22.63 2.80 39.74
CA SER A 12 -22.38 1.70 38.80
C SER A 12 -21.96 2.23 37.43
N HIS A 13 -22.57 3.32 36.93
CA HIS A 13 -22.18 3.97 35.68
C HIS A 13 -20.78 4.60 35.75
N GLY A 14 -20.39 5.18 36.89
CA GLY A 14 -19.03 5.71 37.10
C GLY A 14 -17.95 4.63 37.10
N LYS A 15 -18.26 3.43 37.62
CA LYS A 15 -17.35 2.27 37.57
C LYS A 15 -17.25 1.66 36.17
N GLU A 16 -18.32 1.71 35.40
CA GLU A 16 -18.35 1.21 34.01
C GLU A 16 -17.63 2.15 33.04
N LEU A 17 -17.70 3.47 33.27
CA LEU A 17 -16.88 4.46 32.54
C LEU A 17 -15.39 4.34 32.92
N ALA A 18 -15.07 4.20 34.21
CA ALA A 18 -13.69 4.00 34.65
C ALA A 18 -13.09 2.67 34.16
N ALA A 19 -13.91 1.62 34.02
CA ALA A 19 -13.49 0.35 33.41
C ALA A 19 -13.28 0.45 31.89
N ARG A 20 -14.05 1.30 31.19
CA ARG A 20 -13.86 1.62 29.77
C ARG A 20 -12.62 2.49 29.54
N GLU A 21 -12.32 3.43 30.43
CA GLU A 21 -11.08 4.22 30.39
C GLU A 21 -9.85 3.37 30.76
N ALA A 22 -9.96 2.44 31.71
CA ALA A 22 -8.89 1.49 32.04
C ALA A 22 -8.63 0.44 30.93
N ALA A 23 -9.62 0.12 30.10
CA ALA A 23 -9.44 -0.69 28.89
C ALA A 23 -8.72 0.07 27.75
N HIS A 24 -8.45 1.36 27.94
CA HIS A 24 -7.73 2.23 27.01
C HIS A 24 -6.38 2.74 27.56
N GLU A 25 -5.90 2.22 28.70
CA GLU A 25 -4.48 2.38 29.02
C GLU A 25 -3.66 1.46 28.10
N PRO A 26 -2.71 2.00 27.31
CA PRO A 26 -1.80 1.18 26.53
C PRO A 26 -0.94 0.38 27.50
N ASN A 27 -1.31 -0.89 27.63
CA ASN A 27 -0.69 -1.87 28.50
C ASN A 27 0.84 -1.81 28.32
N LYS A 28 1.60 -1.54 29.39
CA LYS A 28 3.08 -1.38 29.35
C LYS A 28 3.81 -2.55 28.69
N HIS A 29 3.20 -3.73 28.67
CA HIS A 29 3.67 -4.94 27.99
C HIS A 29 3.50 -4.92 26.46
N MET A 30 2.64 -4.06 25.90
CA MET A 30 2.49 -3.86 24.46
C MET A 30 3.62 -3.01 23.84
N ASN A 31 4.20 -2.07 24.59
CA ASN A 31 5.18 -1.12 24.03
C ASN A 31 6.49 -1.78 23.57
N GLY A 32 7.04 -2.71 24.37
CA GLY A 32 8.25 -3.47 23.99
C GLY A 32 8.00 -4.47 22.85
N ASN A 33 6.76 -4.98 22.74
CA ASN A 33 6.35 -5.84 21.63
C ASN A 33 6.21 -5.06 20.32
N GLN A 34 5.79 -3.78 20.36
CA GLN A 34 5.56 -3.01 19.14
C GLN A 34 6.82 -2.56 18.41
N GLU A 35 7.87 -2.13 19.12
CA GLU A 35 9.15 -1.78 18.46
C GLU A 35 9.76 -3.02 17.80
N ALA A 36 9.71 -4.17 18.47
CA ALA A 36 10.13 -5.45 17.91
C ALA A 36 9.28 -5.87 16.69
N ARG A 37 7.97 -5.62 16.68
CA ARG A 37 7.10 -5.87 15.52
C ARG A 37 7.42 -4.97 14.34
N VAL A 38 7.69 -3.68 14.57
CA VAL A 38 8.11 -2.76 13.50
C VAL A 38 9.46 -3.17 12.93
N ALA A 39 10.46 -3.41 13.79
CA ALA A 39 11.79 -3.87 13.36
C ALA A 39 11.71 -5.22 12.62
N GLY A 40 10.94 -6.17 13.16
CA GLY A 40 10.69 -7.47 12.54
C GLY A 40 10.02 -7.35 11.18
N TYR A 41 9.05 -6.44 11.02
CA TYR A 41 8.45 -6.17 9.71
C TYR A 41 9.46 -5.58 8.72
N LEU A 42 10.27 -4.60 9.14
CA LEU A 42 11.24 -3.93 8.29
C LEU A 42 12.34 -4.88 7.80
N HIS A 43 12.84 -5.74 8.69
CA HIS A 43 14.00 -6.60 8.45
C HIS A 43 13.67 -8.08 8.21
N GLY A 44 12.41 -8.48 8.36
CA GLY A 44 12.02 -9.88 8.29
C GLY A 44 12.21 -10.50 6.90
N ASP A 45 12.39 -11.82 6.85
CA ASP A 45 12.53 -12.52 5.58
C ASP A 45 11.19 -12.61 4.84
N GLY A 46 11.14 -12.04 3.63
CA GLY A 46 9.96 -12.06 2.76
C GLY A 46 10.03 -13.13 1.67
N LYS A 47 10.96 -14.09 1.77
CA LYS A 47 11.33 -15.05 0.71
C LYS A 47 10.17 -15.69 -0.05
N TYR A 48 9.02 -15.88 0.60
CA TYR A 48 7.87 -16.56 0.00
C TYR A 48 6.58 -15.74 -0.05
N ASN A 49 6.48 -14.60 0.66
CA ASN A 49 5.27 -13.77 0.71
C ASN A 49 5.58 -12.31 1.07
N VAL A 50 4.69 -11.41 0.65
CA VAL A 50 4.65 -10.03 1.15
C VAL A 50 4.36 -10.06 2.65
N LEU A 51 5.26 -9.54 3.47
CA LEU A 51 5.01 -9.43 4.91
C LEU A 51 3.82 -8.50 5.18
N PRO A 52 2.86 -8.90 6.03
CA PRO A 52 1.73 -8.05 6.36
C PRO A 52 2.20 -6.86 7.20
N VAL A 53 1.65 -5.69 6.92
CA VAL A 53 1.96 -4.47 7.67
C VAL A 53 1.45 -4.64 9.11
N PRO A 54 2.28 -4.39 10.15
CA PRO A 54 1.86 -4.47 11.54
C PRO A 54 0.63 -3.62 11.82
N ALA A 55 -0.42 -4.23 12.37
CA ALA A 55 -1.62 -3.56 12.87
C ALA A 55 -2.25 -4.35 14.03
N PRO A 56 -2.78 -3.72 15.09
CA PRO A 56 -2.69 -2.28 15.39
C PRO A 56 -1.26 -1.87 15.78
N LEU A 57 -0.99 -0.56 15.74
CA LEU A 57 0.33 0.03 15.97
C LEU A 57 0.21 1.41 16.66
N LEU A 58 1.12 1.74 17.57
CA LEU A 58 1.26 3.09 18.12
C LEU A 58 2.04 3.99 17.15
N GLY A 59 1.37 5.00 16.59
CA GLY A 59 1.93 5.85 15.54
C GLY A 59 3.21 6.59 15.93
N GLU A 60 3.32 7.13 17.14
CA GLU A 60 4.52 7.83 17.61
C GLU A 60 5.75 6.92 17.66
N LEU A 61 5.59 5.71 18.22
CA LEU A 61 6.67 4.73 18.33
C LEU A 61 7.09 4.23 16.94
N ALA A 62 6.13 4.00 16.06
CA ALA A 62 6.40 3.62 14.68
C ALA A 62 7.14 4.72 13.92
N ALA A 63 6.71 5.98 14.05
CA ALA A 63 7.34 7.11 13.40
C ALA A 63 8.78 7.33 13.91
N ALA A 64 9.02 7.19 15.22
CA ALA A 64 10.35 7.28 15.80
C ALA A 64 11.27 6.14 15.28
N THR A 65 10.76 4.91 15.26
CA THR A 65 11.47 3.74 14.74
C THR A 65 11.83 3.95 13.26
N LEU A 66 10.86 4.32 12.41
CA LEU A 66 11.10 4.59 11.00
C LEU A 66 12.13 5.71 10.79
N THR A 67 12.03 6.80 11.56
CA THR A 67 12.97 7.93 11.43
C THR A 67 14.40 7.52 11.75
N ARG A 68 14.59 6.63 12.73
CA ARG A 68 15.89 6.07 13.10
C ARG A 68 16.43 5.13 12.01
N GLU A 69 15.62 4.19 11.54
CA GLU A 69 15.99 3.23 10.49
C GLU A 69 16.32 3.91 9.15
N LEU A 70 15.65 5.04 8.86
CA LEU A 70 15.84 5.82 7.63
C LEU A 70 16.95 6.88 7.70
N SER A 71 17.77 6.90 8.75
CA SER A 71 18.76 7.96 8.98
C SER A 71 20.09 7.81 8.22
N GLY A 72 20.35 6.67 7.58
CA GLY A 72 21.65 6.35 6.96
C GLY A 72 21.54 5.72 5.56
N LEU A 73 22.57 4.94 5.18
CA LEU A 73 22.48 4.05 4.03
C LEU A 73 21.49 2.93 4.37
N VAL A 74 20.39 2.88 3.62
CA VAL A 74 19.31 1.93 3.89
C VAL A 74 19.11 1.03 2.68
N GLU A 75 18.94 -0.25 2.97
CA GLU A 75 18.55 -1.26 2.00
C GLU A 75 17.19 -0.91 1.36
N PRO A 76 17.05 -0.99 0.04
CA PRO A 76 15.81 -0.66 -0.66
C PRO A 76 14.58 -1.42 -0.14
N THR A 77 14.74 -2.67 0.26
CA THR A 77 13.65 -3.49 0.82
C THR A 77 13.10 -2.91 2.12
N VAL A 78 13.99 -2.38 2.97
CA VAL A 78 13.60 -1.68 4.21
C VAL A 78 12.86 -0.39 3.87
N VAL A 79 13.30 0.39 2.88
CA VAL A 79 12.60 1.62 2.47
C VAL A 79 11.22 1.34 1.87
N VAL A 80 11.08 0.29 1.06
CA VAL A 80 9.78 -0.15 0.51
C VAL A 80 8.81 -0.52 1.65
N ARG A 81 9.28 -1.28 2.64
CA ARG A 81 8.47 -1.66 3.80
C ARG A 81 8.13 -0.45 4.67
N ALA A 82 9.11 0.40 4.96
CA ALA A 82 8.92 1.64 5.69
C ALA A 82 7.87 2.54 5.03
N ALA A 83 7.92 2.70 3.70
CA ALA A 83 6.95 3.47 2.95
C ALA A 83 5.53 2.91 3.11
N ARG A 84 5.35 1.59 2.99
CA ARG A 84 4.03 0.94 3.17
C ARG A 84 3.51 1.07 4.59
N LEU A 85 4.36 0.91 5.60
CA LEU A 85 4.00 1.12 7.01
C LEU A 85 3.55 2.56 7.26
N ALA A 86 4.34 3.53 6.79
CA ALA A 86 4.07 4.94 6.97
C ALA A 86 2.79 5.39 6.24
N GLN A 87 2.59 4.89 5.02
CA GLN A 87 1.38 5.14 4.24
C GLN A 87 0.14 4.53 4.89
N LEU A 88 0.20 3.31 5.41
CA LEU A 88 -0.98 2.69 6.03
C LEU A 88 -1.40 3.42 7.31
N HIS A 89 -0.43 3.82 8.14
CA HIS A 89 -0.69 4.43 9.47
C HIS A 89 -0.64 5.96 9.48
N ASP A 90 -0.61 6.58 8.30
CA ASP A 90 -0.55 8.04 8.12
C ASP A 90 0.55 8.74 8.95
N LEU A 91 1.76 8.19 8.90
CA LEU A 91 2.89 8.65 9.70
C LEU A 91 3.56 9.89 9.07
N ALA A 92 2.82 10.98 8.91
CA ALA A 92 3.29 12.22 8.26
C ALA A 92 4.59 12.77 8.85
N LYS A 93 4.83 12.56 10.16
CA LYS A 93 6.08 12.92 10.86
C LYS A 93 7.35 12.28 10.28
N THR A 94 7.21 11.23 9.46
CA THR A 94 8.33 10.53 8.81
C THR A 94 8.70 11.10 7.44
N ALA A 95 7.98 12.11 6.93
CA ALA A 95 8.23 12.68 5.61
C ALA A 95 9.68 13.16 5.43
N ASP A 96 10.24 13.87 6.42
CA ASP A 96 11.63 14.35 6.37
C ASP A 96 12.65 13.20 6.27
N ALA A 97 12.32 12.02 6.80
CA ALA A 97 13.17 10.84 6.68
C ALA A 97 13.20 10.29 5.25
N PHE A 98 12.04 10.23 4.58
CA PHE A 98 11.98 9.86 3.16
C PHE A 98 12.64 10.90 2.26
N GLU A 99 12.55 12.19 2.60
CA GLU A 99 13.25 13.24 1.88
C GLU A 99 14.78 13.05 1.97
N ARG A 100 15.32 12.70 3.15
CA ARG A 100 16.74 12.35 3.29
C ARG A 100 17.13 11.15 2.43
N VAL A 101 16.27 10.12 2.36
CA VAL A 101 16.51 8.95 1.49
C VAL A 101 16.64 9.36 0.02
N LEU A 102 15.79 10.28 -0.47
CA LEU A 102 15.90 10.79 -1.85
C LEU A 102 17.22 11.52 -2.12
N ARG A 103 17.78 12.20 -1.12
CA ARG A 103 19.04 12.94 -1.26
C ARG A 103 20.27 12.04 -1.36
N LEU A 104 20.16 10.74 -1.05
CA LEU A 104 21.26 9.79 -1.20
C LEU A 104 21.65 9.56 -2.68
N GLY A 105 20.75 9.87 -3.62
CA GLY A 105 20.96 9.64 -5.04
C GLY A 105 20.90 8.16 -5.44
N GLU A 106 21.05 7.87 -6.74
CA GLU A 106 20.97 6.52 -7.28
C GLU A 106 22.06 6.27 -8.32
N SER A 107 22.95 5.33 -8.04
CA SER A 107 23.97 4.82 -8.96
C SER A 107 23.56 3.48 -9.61
N THR A 108 22.68 2.72 -8.94
CA THR A 108 22.22 1.40 -9.39
C THR A 108 20.70 1.32 -9.54
N ALA A 109 20.21 0.33 -10.31
CA ALA A 109 18.77 0.06 -10.43
C ALA A 109 18.11 -0.27 -9.08
N LEU A 110 18.86 -0.90 -8.17
CA LEU A 110 18.40 -1.23 -6.84
C LEU A 110 18.17 0.03 -5.98
N GLU A 111 19.06 1.01 -6.08
CA GLU A 111 18.89 2.33 -5.45
C GLU A 111 17.76 3.14 -6.09
N VAL A 112 17.45 2.94 -7.38
CA VAL A 112 16.25 3.53 -7.99
C VAL A 112 14.99 2.99 -7.32
N ARG A 113 14.90 1.69 -6.97
CA ARG A 113 13.77 1.16 -6.20
C ARG A 113 13.63 1.80 -4.82
N ARG A 114 14.77 2.08 -4.16
CA ARG A 114 14.79 2.82 -2.89
C ARG A 114 14.17 4.21 -3.06
N SER A 115 14.61 4.96 -4.08
CA SER A 115 14.11 6.30 -4.34
C SER A 115 12.65 6.33 -4.78
N THR A 116 12.19 5.38 -5.59
CA THR A 116 10.78 5.34 -6.01
C THR A 116 9.84 4.99 -4.87
N ALA A 117 10.27 4.16 -3.90
CA ALA A 117 9.54 3.95 -2.66
C ALA A 117 9.44 5.23 -1.81
N ALA A 118 10.53 5.99 -1.70
CA ALA A 118 10.53 7.28 -1.00
C ALA A 118 9.66 8.33 -1.72
N ILE A 119 9.68 8.38 -3.06
CA ILE A 119 8.76 9.20 -3.86
C ILE A 119 7.31 8.84 -3.51
N GLY A 120 6.98 7.55 -3.52
CA GLY A 120 5.64 7.09 -3.16
C GLY A 120 5.23 7.48 -1.74
N ALA A 121 6.13 7.37 -0.75
CA ALA A 121 5.86 7.80 0.61
C ALA A 121 5.57 9.31 0.69
N LEU A 122 6.41 10.13 0.06
CA LEU A 122 6.28 11.60 0.07
C LEU A 122 5.03 12.09 -0.64
N THR A 123 4.56 11.41 -1.70
CA THR A 123 3.28 11.77 -2.34
C THR A 123 2.10 11.71 -1.37
N TRP A 124 2.10 10.73 -0.47
CA TRP A 124 1.03 10.51 0.49
C TRP A 124 1.21 11.32 1.79
N LEU A 125 2.44 11.44 2.27
CA LEU A 125 2.76 11.92 3.62
C LEU A 125 3.36 13.33 3.64
N GLY A 126 3.94 13.76 2.53
CA GLY A 126 4.68 15.00 2.43
C GLY A 126 3.77 16.23 2.30
N ASN A 127 4.32 17.36 2.72
CA ASN A 127 3.76 18.67 2.41
C ASN A 127 3.96 19.05 0.93
N GLU A 128 3.42 20.19 0.50
CA GLU A 128 3.47 20.60 -0.91
C GLU A 128 4.90 20.74 -1.49
N PRO A 129 5.85 21.39 -0.79
CA PRO A 129 7.25 21.38 -1.20
C PRO A 129 7.84 19.97 -1.37
N GLN A 130 7.57 19.07 -0.42
CA GLN A 130 8.08 17.70 -0.44
C GLN A 130 7.49 16.88 -1.59
N ARG A 131 6.19 17.04 -1.85
CA ARG A 131 5.53 16.40 -3.01
C ARG A 131 6.09 16.91 -4.33
N SER A 132 6.32 18.23 -4.43
CA SER A 132 6.95 18.83 -5.60
C SER A 132 8.37 18.32 -5.83
N ALA A 133 9.18 18.21 -4.77
CA ALA A 133 10.52 17.66 -4.86
C ALA A 133 10.53 16.17 -5.26
N ALA A 134 9.62 15.37 -4.71
CA ALA A 134 9.45 13.97 -5.09
C ALA A 134 9.08 13.82 -6.58
N ARG A 135 8.16 14.66 -7.07
CA ARG A 135 7.79 14.69 -8.50
C ARG A 135 8.96 15.14 -9.39
N GLN A 136 9.71 16.16 -8.98
CA GLN A 136 10.92 16.57 -9.72
C GLN A 136 11.92 15.42 -9.80
N ARG A 137 12.17 14.71 -8.69
CA ARG A 137 13.07 13.55 -8.69
C ARG A 137 12.60 12.45 -9.62
N TYR A 138 11.30 12.16 -9.65
CA TYR A 138 10.72 11.23 -10.62
C TYR A 138 11.01 11.65 -12.07
N LEU A 139 10.79 12.92 -12.42
CA LEU A 139 11.07 13.44 -13.77
C LEU A 139 12.55 13.38 -14.15
N GLU A 140 13.47 13.51 -13.18
CA GLU A 140 14.91 13.30 -13.40
C GLU A 140 15.23 11.84 -13.70
N LEU A 141 14.64 10.90 -12.96
CA LEU A 141 14.84 9.46 -13.17
C LEU A 141 14.35 9.00 -14.55
N LEU A 142 13.27 9.61 -15.08
CA LEU A 142 12.78 9.35 -16.44
C LEU A 142 13.80 9.70 -17.53
N ARG A 143 14.79 10.56 -17.26
CA ARG A 143 15.80 10.99 -18.24
C ARG A 143 17.04 10.10 -18.27
N ARG A 144 17.11 9.08 -17.40
CA ARG A 144 18.26 8.19 -17.34
C ARG A 144 18.34 7.31 -18.59
N SER A 145 19.56 6.96 -18.98
CA SER A 145 19.83 6.09 -20.14
C SER A 145 19.42 4.64 -19.90
N ASP A 146 19.29 4.22 -18.65
CA ASP A 146 18.92 2.87 -18.22
C ASP A 146 17.42 2.72 -17.92
N VAL A 147 16.55 3.61 -18.46
CA VAL A 147 15.10 3.62 -18.21
C VAL A 147 14.42 2.26 -18.43
N GLU A 148 14.90 1.47 -19.39
CA GLU A 148 14.42 0.10 -19.63
C GLU A 148 14.60 -0.79 -18.38
N VAL A 149 15.74 -0.70 -17.71
CA VAL A 149 16.11 -1.53 -16.56
C VAL A 149 15.31 -1.13 -15.33
N ILE A 150 15.02 0.17 -15.18
CA ILE A 150 14.36 0.73 -13.99
C ILE A 150 12.85 0.94 -14.16
N ARG A 151 12.26 0.52 -15.29
CA ARG A 151 10.87 0.80 -15.67
C ARG A 151 9.83 0.39 -14.62
N ASP A 152 10.01 -0.74 -13.94
CA ASP A 152 9.06 -1.21 -12.91
C ASP A 152 9.05 -0.31 -11.68
N ALA A 153 10.23 0.16 -11.27
CA ALA A 153 10.36 1.12 -10.18
C ALA A 153 9.69 2.46 -10.55
N LEU A 154 9.87 2.90 -11.81
CA LEU A 154 9.25 4.12 -12.32
C LEU A 154 7.74 3.99 -12.44
N LEU A 155 7.24 2.81 -12.82
CA LEU A 155 5.81 2.51 -12.84
C LEU A 155 5.22 2.60 -11.43
N ASP A 156 5.89 2.05 -10.41
CA ASP A 156 5.47 2.17 -9.00
C ASP A 156 5.39 3.64 -8.53
N ALA A 157 6.39 4.45 -8.88
CA ALA A 157 6.38 5.89 -8.59
C ALA A 157 5.23 6.61 -9.30
N ALA A 158 5.02 6.34 -10.60
CA ALA A 158 3.96 6.95 -11.39
C ALA A 158 2.56 6.57 -10.87
N TYR A 159 2.37 5.32 -10.44
CA TYR A 159 1.15 4.89 -9.76
C TYR A 159 0.91 5.62 -8.44
N SER A 160 1.97 5.98 -7.72
CA SER A 160 1.86 6.70 -6.45
C SER A 160 1.53 8.16 -6.67
N LEU A 161 2.18 8.82 -7.63
CA LEU A 161 1.91 10.20 -8.04
C LEU A 161 0.49 10.37 -8.60
N GLY A 162 0.06 9.41 -9.43
CA GLY A 162 -1.34 9.25 -9.81
C GLY A 162 -1.90 10.30 -10.78
N THR A 163 -1.06 11.12 -11.42
CA THR A 163 -1.52 12.09 -12.42
C THR A 163 -1.34 11.58 -13.86
N PRO A 164 -2.14 12.07 -14.82
CA PRO A 164 -1.96 11.74 -16.24
C PRO A 164 -0.58 12.14 -16.78
N GLU A 165 -0.04 13.29 -16.36
CA GLU A 165 1.24 13.77 -16.90
C GLU A 165 2.42 12.89 -16.48
N ASP A 166 2.34 12.23 -15.33
CA ASP A 166 3.38 11.31 -14.88
C ASP A 166 3.36 10.01 -15.71
N ALA A 167 2.17 9.51 -16.06
CA ALA A 167 2.03 8.39 -17.00
C ALA A 167 2.56 8.74 -18.40
N ASP A 168 2.22 9.93 -18.91
CA ASP A 168 2.72 10.44 -20.19
C ASP A 168 4.24 10.63 -20.18
N GLY A 169 4.80 11.05 -19.04
CA GLY A 169 6.24 11.13 -18.83
C GLY A 169 6.93 9.77 -19.02
N LEU A 170 6.42 8.74 -18.34
CA LEU A 170 6.94 7.37 -18.46
C LEU A 170 6.80 6.83 -19.89
N GLN A 171 5.65 7.04 -20.53
CA GLN A 171 5.43 6.62 -21.92
C GLN A 171 6.45 7.25 -22.86
N ARG A 172 6.66 8.57 -22.76
CA ARG A 172 7.63 9.30 -23.59
C ARG A 172 9.05 8.80 -23.37
N ALA A 173 9.46 8.55 -22.12
CA ALA A 173 10.79 8.04 -21.82
C ALA A 173 11.02 6.65 -22.43
N LEU A 174 10.07 5.73 -22.28
CA LEU A 174 10.15 4.38 -22.84
C LEU A 174 10.07 4.37 -24.37
N SER A 175 9.23 5.21 -24.97
CA SER A 175 9.17 5.37 -26.43
C SER A 175 10.48 5.93 -26.99
N GLY A 176 11.12 6.85 -26.27
CA GLY A 176 12.47 7.34 -26.62
C GLY A 176 13.52 6.23 -26.58
N ALA A 177 13.49 5.36 -25.57
CA ALA A 177 14.36 4.20 -25.48
C ALA A 177 14.12 3.21 -26.64
N ALA A 178 12.86 2.89 -26.94
CA ALA A 178 12.48 2.04 -28.08
C ALA A 178 12.98 2.61 -29.42
N ALA A 179 12.78 3.92 -29.65
CA ALA A 179 13.28 4.60 -30.84
C ALA A 179 14.82 4.57 -30.93
N SER A 180 15.53 4.63 -29.80
CA SER A 180 16.99 4.46 -29.78
C SER A 180 17.41 3.03 -30.13
N LEU A 181 16.68 2.00 -29.70
CA LEU A 181 16.96 0.61 -30.08
C LEU A 181 16.73 0.38 -31.57
N LYS A 182 15.61 0.87 -32.12
CA LYS A 182 15.32 0.80 -33.57
C LYS A 182 16.44 1.40 -34.42
N ARG A 183 16.97 2.56 -34.03
CA ARG A 183 18.11 3.18 -34.72
C ARG A 183 19.36 2.32 -34.67
N LYS A 184 19.72 1.78 -33.49
CA LYS A 184 20.87 0.88 -33.34
C LYS A 184 20.73 -0.38 -34.19
N ILE A 185 19.53 -0.97 -34.26
CA ILE A 185 19.26 -2.14 -35.13
C ILE A 185 19.51 -1.77 -36.60
N ALA A 186 19.01 -0.63 -37.07
CA ALA A 186 19.18 -0.19 -38.46
C ALA A 186 20.63 0.15 -38.84
N GLU A 187 21.48 0.49 -37.86
CA GLU A 187 22.91 0.76 -38.04
C GLU A 187 23.74 -0.53 -38.19
N LEU A 188 23.28 -1.64 -37.60
CA LEU A 188 23.91 -2.95 -37.73
C LEU A 188 23.51 -3.59 -39.07
N LYS A 189 24.49 -4.00 -39.88
CA LYS A 189 24.26 -4.45 -41.27
C LYS A 189 25.01 -5.73 -41.66
N THR A 190 25.84 -6.28 -40.78
CA THR A 190 26.72 -7.40 -41.12
C THR A 190 26.26 -8.72 -40.49
N PRO A 191 26.47 -9.88 -41.14
CA PRO A 191 26.13 -11.20 -40.59
C PRO A 191 26.77 -11.48 -39.22
N GLU A 192 27.96 -10.94 -38.96
CA GLU A 192 28.66 -11.05 -37.66
C GLU A 192 27.92 -10.37 -36.49
N GLN A 193 26.92 -9.52 -36.80
CA GLN A 193 26.10 -8.77 -35.84
C GLN A 193 24.70 -9.37 -35.63
N GLU A 194 24.37 -10.51 -36.25
CA GLU A 194 23.03 -11.12 -36.15
C GLU A 194 22.61 -11.39 -34.70
N ALA A 195 23.52 -11.93 -33.88
CA ALA A 195 23.24 -12.18 -32.46
C ALA A 195 22.98 -10.87 -31.67
N GLN A 196 23.65 -9.78 -32.05
CA GLN A 196 23.45 -8.48 -31.43
C GLN A 196 22.13 -7.85 -31.87
N ILE A 197 21.77 -7.97 -33.15
CA ILE A 197 20.47 -7.53 -33.69
C ILE A 197 19.34 -8.25 -32.96
N ALA A 198 19.40 -9.58 -32.89
CA ALA A 198 18.38 -10.38 -32.21
C ALA A 198 18.23 -9.99 -30.72
N ASN A 199 19.33 -9.69 -30.02
CA ASN A 199 19.26 -9.20 -28.64
C ASN A 199 18.55 -7.83 -28.53
N LEU A 200 18.85 -6.91 -29.44
CA LEU A 200 18.22 -5.59 -29.47
C LEU A 200 16.73 -5.67 -29.83
N GLU A 201 16.35 -6.55 -30.74
CA GLU A 201 14.95 -6.82 -31.10
C GLU A 201 14.16 -7.36 -29.91
N ILE A 202 14.69 -8.36 -29.19
CA ILE A 202 14.06 -8.88 -27.97
C ILE A 202 13.83 -7.77 -26.93
N ARG A 203 14.81 -6.87 -26.77
CA ARG A 203 14.68 -5.74 -25.84
C ARG A 203 13.65 -4.72 -26.32
N LEU A 204 13.60 -4.44 -27.62
CA LEU A 204 12.62 -3.57 -28.22
C LEU A 204 11.20 -4.11 -28.01
N ASP A 205 10.97 -5.39 -28.32
CA ASP A 205 9.68 -6.05 -28.14
C ASP A 205 9.21 -5.98 -26.69
N ARG A 206 10.11 -6.22 -25.73
CA ARG A 206 9.81 -6.11 -24.29
C ARG A 206 9.39 -4.70 -23.90
N ILE A 207 10.01 -3.65 -24.44
CA ILE A 207 9.61 -2.27 -24.15
C ILE A 207 8.25 -1.96 -24.77
N GLU A 208 8.02 -2.37 -26.02
CA GLU A 208 6.75 -2.11 -26.71
C GLU A 208 5.58 -2.85 -26.05
N GLU A 209 5.79 -4.11 -25.65
CA GLU A 209 4.82 -4.88 -24.85
C GLU A 209 4.55 -4.17 -23.52
N TYR A 210 5.59 -3.73 -22.82
CA TYR A 210 5.46 -3.04 -21.54
C TYR A 210 4.64 -1.75 -21.65
N ILE A 211 4.90 -0.93 -22.68
CA ILE A 211 4.10 0.27 -22.95
C ILE A 211 2.64 -0.12 -23.22
N GLY A 212 2.41 -1.11 -24.09
CA GLY A 212 1.07 -1.55 -24.48
C GLY A 212 0.25 -2.12 -23.32
N ARG A 213 0.90 -2.75 -22.34
CA ARG A 213 0.26 -3.43 -21.23
C ARG A 213 0.24 -2.60 -19.95
N GLU A 214 1.41 -2.29 -19.41
CA GLU A 214 1.57 -1.75 -18.06
C GLU A 214 1.33 -0.23 -18.04
N VAL A 215 1.88 0.53 -18.99
CA VAL A 215 1.67 2.00 -19.04
C VAL A 215 0.22 2.33 -19.38
N LYS A 216 -0.38 1.65 -20.36
CA LYS A 216 -1.83 1.79 -20.62
C LYS A 216 -2.69 1.34 -19.43
N GLY A 217 -2.22 0.36 -18.66
CA GLY A 217 -2.85 -0.05 -17.40
C GLY A 217 -2.85 1.06 -16.36
N LEU A 218 -1.72 1.76 -16.20
CA LEU A 218 -1.57 2.93 -15.34
C LEU A 218 -2.53 4.05 -15.74
N GLU A 219 -2.60 4.40 -17.03
CA GLU A 219 -3.51 5.44 -17.50
C GLU A 219 -4.98 5.12 -17.21
N ARG A 220 -5.41 3.87 -17.45
CA ARG A 220 -6.76 3.41 -17.11
C ARG A 220 -7.03 3.54 -15.61
N ALA A 221 -6.06 3.15 -14.78
CA ALA A 221 -6.17 3.27 -13.34
C ALA A 221 -6.27 4.74 -12.88
N ASN A 222 -5.48 5.65 -13.45
CA ASN A 222 -5.53 7.08 -13.12
C ASN A 222 -6.89 7.69 -13.51
N ARG A 223 -7.42 7.36 -14.70
CA ARG A 223 -8.77 7.80 -15.10
C ARG A 223 -9.85 7.33 -14.13
N LEU A 224 -9.83 6.06 -13.73
CA LEU A 224 -10.80 5.52 -12.77
C LEU A 224 -10.68 6.20 -11.39
N ARG A 225 -9.45 6.43 -10.91
CA ARG A 225 -9.22 7.14 -9.65
C ARG A 225 -9.81 8.54 -9.69
N GLU A 226 -9.54 9.29 -10.76
CA GLU A 226 -10.09 10.63 -10.94
C GLU A 226 -11.62 10.61 -11.02
N GLU A 227 -12.20 9.65 -11.76
CA GLU A 227 -13.65 9.49 -11.85
C GLU A 227 -14.28 9.28 -10.48
N ILE A 228 -13.72 8.37 -9.68
CA ILE A 228 -14.18 8.10 -8.30
C ILE A 228 -14.00 9.35 -7.42
N LEU A 229 -12.87 10.05 -7.53
CA LEU A 229 -12.58 11.24 -6.71
C LEU A 229 -13.46 12.45 -7.07
N ARG A 230 -13.95 12.54 -8.32
CA ARG A 230 -14.86 13.60 -8.77
C ARG A 230 -16.33 13.36 -8.42
N GLN A 231 -16.69 12.19 -7.88
CA GLN A 231 -18.07 11.90 -7.47
C GLN A 231 -18.48 12.81 -6.30
N GLU A 232 -19.60 13.53 -6.45
CA GLU A 232 -20.16 14.38 -5.40
C GLU A 232 -20.77 13.56 -4.25
N ASP A 233 -21.31 12.38 -4.57
CA ASP A 233 -21.85 11.46 -3.58
C ASP A 233 -20.74 10.66 -2.88
N ASN A 234 -20.44 11.06 -1.65
CA ASN A 234 -19.47 10.39 -0.79
C ASN A 234 -19.82 8.89 -0.55
N ALA A 235 -21.10 8.51 -0.53
CA ALA A 235 -21.49 7.10 -0.36
C ALA A 235 -21.03 6.26 -1.56
N ARG A 236 -21.31 6.76 -2.76
CA ARG A 236 -20.91 6.11 -4.02
C ARG A 236 -19.39 6.06 -4.17
N GLN A 237 -18.70 7.14 -3.79
CA GLN A 237 -17.25 7.18 -3.78
C GLN A 237 -16.66 6.08 -2.88
N LEU A 238 -17.09 6.01 -1.62
CA LEU A 238 -16.64 4.99 -0.68
C LEU A 238 -17.01 3.57 -1.15
N GLY A 239 -18.22 3.38 -1.69
CA GLY A 239 -18.65 2.10 -2.24
C GLY A 239 -17.76 1.61 -3.39
N ASN A 240 -17.37 2.50 -4.31
CA ASN A 240 -16.41 2.17 -5.37
C ASN A 240 -15.03 1.82 -4.82
N MET A 241 -14.55 2.53 -3.79
CA MET A 241 -13.28 2.20 -3.14
C MET A 241 -13.34 0.83 -2.42
N VAL A 242 -14.44 0.52 -1.73
CA VAL A 242 -14.67 -0.80 -1.11
C VAL A 242 -14.64 -1.90 -2.17
N ALA A 243 -15.36 -1.72 -3.29
CA ALA A 243 -15.36 -2.68 -4.40
C ALA A 243 -13.97 -2.88 -5.03
N LEU A 244 -13.18 -1.81 -5.15
CA LEU A 244 -11.80 -1.88 -5.63
C LEU A 244 -10.88 -2.61 -4.64
N TYR A 245 -11.00 -2.33 -3.35
CA TYR A 245 -10.22 -3.01 -2.30
C TYR A 245 -10.49 -4.51 -2.28
N LEU A 246 -11.76 -4.91 -2.39
CA LEU A 246 -12.17 -6.32 -2.41
C LEU A 246 -11.89 -7.01 -3.74
N GLU A 247 -11.35 -6.30 -4.73
CA GLU A 247 -11.06 -6.80 -6.09
C GLU A 247 -12.31 -7.34 -6.81
N VAL A 248 -13.51 -6.87 -6.42
CA VAL A 248 -14.80 -7.23 -7.04
C VAL A 248 -15.25 -6.22 -8.09
N HIS A 249 -14.57 -5.07 -8.18
CA HIS A 249 -14.82 -4.08 -9.22
C HIS A 249 -14.34 -4.60 -10.60
N PRO A 250 -15.08 -4.40 -11.71
CA PRO A 250 -14.72 -4.93 -13.03
C PRO A 250 -13.35 -4.47 -13.57
N GLN A 251 -12.91 -3.29 -13.14
CA GLN A 251 -11.60 -2.72 -13.48
C GLN A 251 -10.58 -2.86 -12.33
N GLY A 252 -10.89 -3.70 -11.34
CA GLY A 252 -10.05 -3.93 -10.16
C GLY A 252 -8.68 -4.48 -10.55
N THR A 253 -7.65 -3.93 -9.93
CA THR A 253 -6.28 -4.46 -9.99
C THR A 253 -5.69 -4.37 -8.60
N ARG A 254 -4.65 -5.16 -8.31
CA ARG A 254 -4.00 -5.11 -7.01
C ARG A 254 -3.51 -3.69 -6.63
N ARG A 255 -2.99 -2.93 -7.61
CA ARG A 255 -2.55 -1.54 -7.40
C ARG A 255 -3.71 -0.58 -7.09
N LEU A 256 -4.88 -0.82 -7.65
CA LEU A 256 -6.09 -0.07 -7.33
C LEU A 256 -6.65 -0.47 -5.96
N ALA A 257 -6.57 -1.74 -5.59
CA ALA A 257 -6.95 -2.21 -4.26
C ALA A 257 -6.08 -1.57 -3.16
N ASP A 258 -4.76 -1.53 -3.34
CA ASP A 258 -3.84 -0.87 -2.42
C ASP A 258 -4.12 0.66 -2.34
N TRP A 259 -4.35 1.33 -3.47
CA TRP A 259 -4.75 2.75 -3.48
C TRP A 259 -6.07 2.99 -2.73
N ALA A 260 -7.09 2.14 -2.98
CA ALA A 260 -8.39 2.25 -2.34
C ALA A 260 -8.28 2.04 -0.84
N ALA A 261 -7.49 1.07 -0.38
CA ALA A 261 -7.19 0.87 1.04
C ALA A 261 -6.59 2.12 1.69
N LEU A 262 -5.55 2.71 1.07
CA LEU A 262 -4.91 3.91 1.60
C LEU A 262 -5.86 5.12 1.66
N ARG A 263 -6.81 5.23 0.72
CA ARG A 263 -7.87 6.24 0.75
C ARG A 263 -8.91 5.97 1.83
N LEU A 264 -9.37 4.72 1.97
CA LEU A 264 -10.38 4.33 2.95
C LEU A 264 -9.91 4.54 4.39
N VAL A 265 -8.64 4.27 4.69
CA VAL A 265 -8.08 4.54 6.04
C VAL A 265 -8.07 6.04 6.38
N ARG A 266 -7.99 6.90 5.36
CA ARG A 266 -8.01 8.37 5.48
C ARG A 266 -9.38 8.99 5.19
N ALA A 267 -10.41 8.17 4.97
CA ALA A 267 -11.74 8.69 4.74
C ALA A 267 -12.22 9.45 5.97
N SER A 268 -12.86 10.61 5.77
CA SER A 268 -13.42 11.40 6.88
C SER A 268 -14.54 10.65 7.61
N ASP A 269 -15.25 9.77 6.90
CA ASP A 269 -16.35 8.96 7.43
C ASP A 269 -15.97 7.47 7.46
N ARG A 270 -15.06 7.12 8.38
CA ARG A 270 -14.60 5.74 8.56
C ARG A 270 -15.72 4.80 8.98
N SER A 271 -16.70 5.29 9.75
CA SER A 271 -17.86 4.50 10.18
C SER A 271 -18.72 4.09 8.99
N LYS A 272 -18.97 5.00 8.05
CA LYS A 272 -19.68 4.66 6.80
C LYS A 272 -18.90 3.69 5.91
N ALA A 273 -17.58 3.89 5.78
CA ALA A 273 -16.73 2.94 5.07
C ALA A 273 -16.78 1.54 5.70
N ALA A 274 -16.78 1.45 7.03
CA ALA A 274 -16.90 0.18 7.75
C ALA A 274 -18.27 -0.48 7.55
N ALA A 275 -19.36 0.31 7.52
CA ALA A 275 -20.71 -0.19 7.23
C ALA A 275 -20.79 -0.77 5.80
N LEU A 276 -20.22 -0.09 4.81
CA LEU A 276 -20.16 -0.60 3.43
C LEU A 276 -19.39 -1.91 3.31
N PHE A 277 -18.35 -2.12 4.14
CA PHE A 277 -17.67 -3.41 4.22
C PHE A 277 -18.54 -4.50 4.83
N ILE A 278 -19.36 -4.20 5.84
CA ILE A 278 -20.32 -5.15 6.40
C ILE A 278 -21.36 -5.53 5.35
N GLU A 279 -21.93 -4.56 4.64
CA GLU A 279 -22.86 -4.80 3.53
C GLU A 279 -22.22 -5.68 2.44
N ALA A 280 -20.98 -5.39 2.07
CA ALA A 280 -20.24 -6.19 1.10
C ALA A 280 -19.98 -7.62 1.59
N ALA A 281 -19.69 -7.81 2.89
CA ALA A 281 -19.54 -9.13 3.49
C ALA A 281 -20.85 -9.93 3.43
N GLN A 282 -21.99 -9.30 3.73
CA GLN A 282 -23.32 -9.91 3.66
C GLN A 282 -23.68 -10.30 2.22
N ALA A 283 -23.35 -9.46 1.22
CA ALA A 283 -23.58 -9.77 -0.18
C ALA A 283 -22.80 -11.00 -0.68
N HIS A 284 -21.70 -11.35 0.00
CA HIS A 284 -20.89 -12.53 -0.29
C HIS A 284 -21.15 -13.70 0.67
N ASP A 285 -22.10 -13.56 1.59
CA ASP A 285 -22.52 -14.61 2.52
C ASP A 285 -23.54 -15.56 1.86
N ARG A 286 -23.06 -16.31 0.86
CA ARG A 286 -23.88 -17.24 0.07
C ARG A 286 -23.16 -18.56 -0.11
N THR A 287 -23.95 -19.61 -0.25
CA THR A 287 -23.46 -20.97 -0.48
C THR A 287 -23.39 -21.27 -1.97
N GLU A 288 -22.18 -21.27 -2.53
CA GLU A 288 -21.93 -21.70 -3.92
C GLU A 288 -20.75 -22.68 -3.93
N PRO A 289 -20.99 -24.00 -3.96
CA PRO A 289 -19.93 -25.01 -3.75
C PRO A 289 -18.72 -24.87 -4.68
N SER A 290 -18.93 -24.44 -5.94
CA SER A 290 -17.85 -24.27 -6.92
C SER A 290 -17.01 -23.01 -6.72
N ARG A 291 -17.48 -22.05 -5.90
CA ARG A 291 -16.83 -20.74 -5.64
C ARG A 291 -16.66 -20.42 -4.17
N GLN A 292 -16.99 -21.35 -3.27
CA GLN A 292 -17.08 -21.07 -1.83
C GLN A 292 -15.79 -20.46 -1.28
N LYS A 293 -14.63 -20.99 -1.68
CA LYS A 293 -13.33 -20.47 -1.24
C LYS A 293 -13.10 -19.02 -1.65
N GLU A 294 -13.52 -18.62 -2.85
CA GLU A 294 -13.39 -17.24 -3.35
C GLU A 294 -14.34 -16.31 -2.59
N LEU A 295 -15.59 -16.75 -2.40
CA LEU A 295 -16.60 -15.99 -1.65
C LEU A 295 -16.20 -15.80 -0.18
N ASP A 296 -15.72 -16.85 0.46
CA ASP A 296 -15.24 -16.81 1.84
C ASP A 296 -14.02 -15.88 1.98
N LEU A 297 -13.12 -15.84 1.00
CA LEU A 297 -11.98 -14.93 1.00
C LEU A 297 -12.45 -13.46 0.89
N VAL A 298 -13.40 -13.16 0.00
CA VAL A 298 -13.96 -11.81 -0.14
C VAL A 298 -14.71 -11.40 1.13
N LYS A 299 -15.53 -12.29 1.70
CA LYS A 299 -16.23 -12.08 2.97
C LYS A 299 -15.24 -11.80 4.10
N ALA A 300 -14.18 -12.60 4.22
CA ALA A 300 -13.15 -12.42 5.23
C ALA A 300 -12.42 -11.08 5.07
N ARG A 301 -12.01 -10.73 3.85
CA ARG A 301 -11.40 -9.43 3.52
C ARG A 301 -12.28 -8.26 3.93
N ALA A 302 -13.57 -8.33 3.63
CA ALA A 302 -14.53 -7.28 3.95
C ALA A 302 -14.71 -7.13 5.47
N LEU A 303 -14.92 -8.24 6.19
CA LEU A 303 -15.06 -8.21 7.66
C LEU A 303 -13.78 -7.74 8.36
N ARG A 304 -12.59 -8.18 7.92
CA ARG A 304 -11.31 -7.69 8.45
C ARG A 304 -11.17 -6.18 8.25
N ALA A 305 -11.54 -5.66 7.08
CA ALA A 305 -11.48 -4.24 6.79
C ALA A 305 -12.48 -3.43 7.63
N ALA A 306 -13.70 -3.95 7.84
CA ALA A 306 -14.68 -3.34 8.74
C ALA A 306 -14.12 -3.23 10.17
N VAL A 307 -13.56 -4.31 10.70
CA VAL A 307 -12.91 -4.34 12.03
C VAL A 307 -11.73 -3.37 12.09
N PHE A 308 -10.88 -3.33 11.06
CA PHE A 308 -9.76 -2.39 10.97
C PHE A 308 -10.23 -0.92 11.03
N LEU A 309 -11.39 -0.62 10.45
CA LEU A 309 -12.00 0.71 10.48
C LEU A 309 -12.80 1.00 11.76
N GLY A 310 -12.86 0.05 12.71
CA GLY A 310 -13.48 0.22 14.02
C GLY A 310 -14.96 -0.16 14.08
N ALA A 311 -15.48 -0.92 13.10
CA ALA A 311 -16.83 -1.47 13.22
C ALA A 311 -16.92 -2.41 14.43
N PRO A 312 -17.99 -2.29 15.25
CA PRO A 312 -18.32 -3.34 16.19
C PRO A 312 -18.75 -4.58 15.39
N VAL A 313 -18.11 -5.72 15.65
CA VAL A 313 -18.54 -7.02 15.13
C VAL A 313 -18.77 -7.97 16.29
N GLU A 314 -19.70 -8.89 16.09
CA GLU A 314 -20.07 -9.88 17.11
C GLU A 314 -18.94 -10.89 17.36
N THR A 315 -18.94 -11.52 18.54
CA THR A 315 -17.87 -12.44 18.96
C THR A 315 -17.74 -13.65 18.04
N ASP A 316 -18.85 -14.14 17.50
CA ASP A 316 -18.90 -15.24 16.54
C ASP A 316 -18.20 -14.89 15.22
N ILE A 317 -18.32 -13.64 14.75
CA ILE A 317 -17.58 -13.12 13.58
C ILE A 317 -16.08 -13.12 13.86
N HIS A 318 -15.65 -12.72 15.06
CA HIS A 318 -14.24 -12.78 15.44
C HIS A 318 -13.71 -14.22 15.46
N VAL A 319 -14.50 -15.17 15.99
CA VAL A 319 -14.15 -16.60 15.98
C VAL A 319 -14.06 -17.13 14.56
N TRP A 320 -15.04 -16.81 13.71
CA TRP A 320 -15.04 -17.22 12.31
C TRP A 320 -13.82 -16.67 11.56
N LEU A 321 -13.51 -15.38 11.73
CA LEU A 321 -12.34 -14.73 11.14
C LEU A 321 -11.01 -15.40 11.53
N GLY A 322 -10.93 -15.98 12.72
CA GLY A 322 -9.76 -16.73 13.18
C GLY A 322 -9.53 -18.05 12.43
N THR A 323 -10.56 -18.56 11.74
CA THR A 323 -10.49 -19.77 10.91
C THR A 323 -10.65 -19.50 9.41
N ALA A 324 -11.02 -18.26 9.06
CA ALA A 324 -11.27 -17.85 7.68
C ALA A 324 -9.97 -17.75 6.87
N PRO A 325 -10.02 -17.92 5.53
CA PRO A 325 -8.84 -17.80 4.67
C PRO A 325 -8.14 -16.43 4.83
N ASP A 326 -6.82 -16.43 5.07
CA ASP A 326 -5.95 -15.24 5.03
C ASP A 326 -4.73 -15.57 4.17
N ASP A 327 -4.56 -14.86 3.06
CA ASP A 327 -3.40 -15.00 2.18
C ASP A 327 -2.22 -14.11 2.60
N GLY A 328 -2.37 -13.36 3.70
CA GLY A 328 -1.37 -12.44 4.23
C GLY A 328 -1.26 -11.13 3.44
N THR A 329 -2.05 -10.95 2.38
CA THR A 329 -1.97 -9.78 1.50
C THR A 329 -2.99 -8.70 1.87
N ASP A 330 -3.99 -9.00 2.69
CA ASP A 330 -5.02 -8.02 3.08
C ASP A 330 -4.38 -6.84 3.83
N LEU A 331 -4.42 -5.65 3.22
CA LEU A 331 -3.80 -4.45 3.81
C LEU A 331 -4.60 -3.94 5.02
N LEU A 332 -5.93 -4.10 4.99
CA LEU A 332 -6.84 -3.68 6.05
C LEU A 332 -7.23 -4.86 6.94
N ALA A 333 -6.23 -5.53 7.50
CA ALA A 333 -6.44 -6.62 8.44
C ALA A 333 -5.59 -6.42 9.69
N LEU A 334 -6.24 -6.51 10.85
CA LEU A 334 -5.55 -6.49 12.14
C LEU A 334 -4.84 -7.83 12.35
N ARG A 335 -3.53 -7.78 12.59
CA ARG A 335 -2.70 -8.96 12.85
C ARG A 335 -1.80 -8.70 14.07
N PRO A 336 -2.40 -8.58 15.28
CA PRO A 336 -1.66 -8.28 16.51
C PRO A 336 -0.58 -9.32 16.80
N ASP A 337 -0.86 -10.60 16.49
CA ASP A 337 -0.03 -11.75 16.83
C ASP A 337 0.84 -12.25 15.66
N TRP A 338 0.96 -11.47 14.57
CA TRP A 338 1.79 -11.88 13.45
C TRP A 338 3.27 -11.96 13.84
N HIS A 339 3.88 -13.10 13.56
CA HIS A 339 5.31 -13.31 13.77
C HIS A 339 6.11 -12.98 12.51
N TYR A 340 7.08 -12.08 12.64
CA TYR A 340 7.97 -11.71 11.55
C TYR A 340 9.26 -12.55 11.65
N PRO A 341 9.52 -13.46 10.70
CA PRO A 341 10.70 -14.32 10.78
C PRO A 341 11.97 -13.48 10.68
N PRO A 342 12.98 -13.71 11.54
CA PRO A 342 14.23 -12.97 11.47
C PRO A 342 14.95 -13.27 10.14
N PRO A 343 15.73 -12.31 9.63
CA PRO A 343 16.59 -12.58 8.48
C PRO A 343 17.59 -13.69 8.87
N HIS A 344 17.55 -14.82 8.16
CA HIS A 344 18.42 -16.00 8.35
C HIS A 344 18.10 -16.96 9.51
N ALA A 345 16.83 -17.27 9.78
CA ALA A 345 16.49 -18.54 10.42
C ALA A 345 16.59 -19.68 9.38
N HIS A 346 17.72 -20.38 9.36
CA HIS A 346 17.89 -21.65 8.64
C HIS A 346 17.62 -22.83 9.56
#